data_AF-A0A3D1LPJ8-F1
#
_entry.id   AF-A0A3D1LPJ8-F1
#
_cell.length_a   1.000
_cell.length_b   1.000
_cell.length_c   1.000
_cell.angle_alpha   90.00
_cell.angle_beta   90.00
_cell.angle_gamma   90.00
#
_symmetry.space_group_name_H-M   'P 1'
#
loop_
_entity.id
_entity.type
_entity.pdbx_description
1 polymer ?
#
loop_
_entity_poly.entity_id
_entity_poly.type
_entity_poly.pdbx_seq_one_letter_code
_entity_poly.pdbx_strand_id
1 'polypeptide(L)'
;MSPELFLLSLFVLNILLILLDASLGYHLAPRLLLLSGQDDPERMDSAVRSVRGMLTLLVALYMFLNCLGYFRGNSMLVLIVTTMIVFDLGGQFYLRRRSGRKGEHQ
;
A
#
# COMPACT_ATOMS: atom_id res chain seq x y z
N MET A 1 -1.47 15.74 -25.07
CA MET A 1 -0.42 15.01 -24.32
C MET A 1 -0.02 13.81 -25.15
N SER A 2 1.27 13.61 -25.46
CA SER A 2 1.69 12.43 -26.23
C SER A 2 1.48 11.16 -25.39
N PRO A 3 1.16 10.02 -26.02
CA PRO A 3 0.91 8.75 -25.31
C PRO A 3 2.12 8.31 -24.47
N GLU A 4 3.33 8.62 -24.92
CA GLU A 4 4.57 8.37 -24.17
C GLU A 4 4.68 9.22 -22.90
N LEU A 5 4.33 10.50 -22.99
CA LEU A 5 4.35 11.40 -21.82
C LEU A 5 3.29 10.99 -20.80
N PHE A 6 2.13 10.52 -21.26
CA PHE A 6 1.08 9.97 -20.41
C PHE A 6 1.55 8.70 -19.68
N LEU A 7 2.16 7.76 -20.40
CA LEU A 7 2.67 6.52 -19.82
C LEU A 7 3.81 6.79 -18.82
N LEU A 8 4.73 7.70 -19.14
CA LEU A 8 5.80 8.14 -18.25
C LEU A 8 5.23 8.79 -16.98
N SER A 9 4.23 9.66 -17.14
CA SER A 9 3.59 10.32 -16.00
C SER A 9 2.94 9.30 -15.07
N LEU A 10 2.23 8.31 -15.62
CA LEU A 10 1.64 7.21 -14.83
C LEU A 10 2.70 6.35 -14.15
N PHE A 11 3.79 6.03 -14.85
CA PHE A 11 4.89 5.25 -14.30
C PHE A 11 5.53 5.94 -13.08
N VAL A 12 5.85 7.23 -13.21
CA VAL A 12 6.42 8.04 -12.12
C VAL A 12 5.41 8.20 -10.98
N LEU A 13 4.15 8.47 -11.30
CA LEU A 13 3.09 8.55 -10.29
C LEU A 13 2.95 7.25 -9.51
N ASN A 14 2.94 6.09 -10.19
CA ASN A 14 2.88 4.79 -9.53
C ASN A 14 4.07 4.55 -8.60
N ILE A 15 5.30 4.96 -8.99
CA ILE A 15 6.46 4.89 -8.08
C ILE A 15 6.20 5.68 -6.80
N LEU A 16 5.75 6.92 -6.92
CA LEU A 16 5.47 7.78 -5.77
C LEU A 16 4.35 7.20 -4.89
N LEU A 17 3.30 6.66 -5.51
CA LEU A 17 2.18 6.05 -4.79
C LEU A 17 2.60 4.76 -4.08
N ILE A 18 3.44 3.91 -4.70
CA ILE A 18 3.98 2.70 -4.07
C ILE A 18 4.83 3.06 -2.84
N LEU A 19 5.68 4.08 -2.93
CA LEU A 19 6.49 4.54 -1.80
C LEU A 19 5.62 5.10 -0.68
N LEU A 20 4.59 5.87 -1.03
CA LEU A 20 3.62 6.38 -0.07
C LEU A 20 2.88 5.25 0.63
N ASP A 21 2.37 4.28 -0.13
CA ASP A 21 1.66 3.11 0.39
C ASP A 21 2.53 2.27 1.34
N ALA A 22 3.77 2.00 0.94
CA ALA A 22 4.74 1.31 1.79
C ALA A 22 4.97 2.06 3.12
N SER A 23 5.13 3.38 3.07
CA SER A 23 5.34 4.21 4.25
C SER A 23 4.13 4.17 5.19
N LEU A 24 2.93 4.30 4.65
CA LEU A 24 1.69 4.29 5.43
C LEU A 24 1.42 2.91 6.03
N GLY A 25 1.56 1.84 5.24
CA GLY A 25 1.39 0.47 5.68
C GLY A 25 2.35 0.11 6.82
N TYR A 26 3.62 0.53 6.73
CA TYR A 26 4.62 0.28 7.77
C TYR A 26 4.25 0.94 9.11
N HIS A 27 3.72 2.16 9.08
CA HIS A 27 3.28 2.89 10.27
C HIS A 27 1.91 2.44 10.81
N LEU A 28 1.03 1.90 9.95
CA LEU A 28 -0.30 1.41 10.34
C LEU A 28 -0.29 -0.01 10.90
N ALA A 29 0.66 -0.87 10.50
CA ALA A 29 0.72 -2.27 10.93
C ALA A 29 0.61 -2.48 12.46
N PRO A 30 1.30 -1.71 13.33
CA PRO A 30 1.17 -1.86 14.78
C PRO A 30 -0.22 -1.45 15.30
N ARG A 31 -0.81 -0.41 14.71
CA ARG A 31 -2.14 0.09 15.11
C ARG A 31 -3.25 -0.89 14.76
N LEU A 32 -3.13 -1.58 13.62
CA LEU A 32 -4.09 -2.60 13.21
C LEU A 32 -4.12 -3.79 14.18
N LEU A 33 -2.95 -4.18 14.69
CA LEU A 33 -2.82 -5.31 15.63
C LEU A 33 -3.23 -4.94 17.05
N LEU A 34 -3.01 -3.68 17.47
CA LEU A 34 -3.58 -3.15 18.71
C LEU A 34 -5.13 -3.14 18.68
N LEU A 35 -5.72 -2.81 17.52
CA LEU A 35 -7.17 -2.77 17.36
C LEU A 35 -7.84 -4.16 17.33
N SER A 36 -7.09 -5.24 17.08
CA SER A 36 -7.61 -6.60 17.10
C SER A 36 -7.72 -7.19 18.52
N GLY A 37 -7.35 -6.44 19.57
CA GLY A 37 -7.48 -6.89 20.96
C GLY A 37 -6.44 -7.95 21.33
N GLN A 38 -5.26 -7.89 20.71
CA GLN A 38 -4.19 -8.85 20.95
C GLN A 38 -3.34 -8.37 22.13
N ASP A 39 -3.67 -8.85 23.32
CA ASP A 39 -3.00 -8.44 24.58
C ASP A 39 -1.65 -9.15 24.81
N ASP A 40 -1.31 -10.13 23.98
CA ASP A 40 -0.05 -10.88 24.07
C ASP A 40 1.06 -10.19 23.25
N PRO A 41 2.07 -9.60 23.92
CA PRO A 41 3.13 -8.84 23.25
C PRO A 41 4.00 -9.70 22.33
N GLU A 42 4.23 -10.99 22.62
CA GLU A 42 5.04 -11.85 21.74
C GLU A 42 4.29 -12.18 20.43
N ARG A 43 2.98 -12.41 20.54
CA ARG A 43 2.12 -12.62 19.36
C ARG A 43 1.94 -11.33 18.57
N MET A 44 1.96 -10.17 19.21
CA MET A 44 1.88 -8.88 18.54
C MET A 44 3.14 -8.61 17.70
N ASP A 45 4.34 -8.84 18.24
CA ASP A 45 5.60 -8.60 17.53
C ASP A 45 5.77 -9.51 16.30
N SER A 46 5.45 -10.80 16.44
CA SER A 46 5.47 -11.75 15.33
C SER A 46 4.45 -11.37 14.23
N ALA A 47 3.25 -10.92 14.61
CA ALA A 47 2.25 -10.44 13.66
C ALA A 47 2.70 -9.16 12.95
N VAL A 48 3.29 -8.17 13.65
CA VAL A 48 3.83 -6.95 13.04
C VAL A 48 4.91 -7.30 12.01
N ARG A 49 5.80 -8.23 12.35
CA ARG A 49 6.87 -8.67 11.45
C ARG A 49 6.31 -9.37 10.21
N SER A 50 5.29 -10.20 10.37
CA SER A 50 4.58 -10.85 9.26
C SER A 50 3.92 -9.83 8.32
N VAL A 51 3.16 -8.88 8.87
CA VAL A 51 2.51 -7.81 8.09
C VAL A 51 3.54 -6.98 7.31
N ARG A 52 4.66 -6.62 7.94
CA ARG A 52 5.76 -5.91 7.26
C ARG A 52 6.41 -6.73 6.14
N GLY A 53 6.56 -8.03 6.34
CA GLY A 53 7.04 -8.94 5.30
C GLY A 53 6.10 -8.97 4.09
N MET A 54 4.79 -9.07 4.35
CA MET A 54 3.77 -9.04 3.31
C MET A 54 3.75 -7.72 2.55
N LEU A 55 3.81 -6.58 3.26
CA LEU A 55 3.88 -5.24 2.64
C LEU A 55 5.11 -5.11 1.74
N THR A 56 6.28 -5.56 2.21
CA THR A 56 7.51 -5.54 1.42
C THR A 56 7.35 -6.35 0.12
N LEU A 57 6.72 -7.51 0.20
CA LEU A 57 6.46 -8.35 -0.98
C LEU A 57 5.50 -7.67 -1.97
N LEU A 58 4.42 -7.05 -1.49
CA LEU A 58 3.46 -6.33 -2.33
C LEU A 58 4.12 -5.13 -3.02
N VAL A 59 4.92 -4.35 -2.30
CA VAL A 59 5.70 -3.24 -2.85
C VAL A 59 6.63 -3.71 -3.96
N ALA A 60 7.35 -4.81 -3.75
CA ALA A 60 8.22 -5.38 -4.77
C ALA A 60 7.43 -5.85 -6.01
N LEU A 61 6.28 -6.48 -5.79
CA LEU A 61 5.40 -6.93 -6.87
C LEU A 61 4.86 -5.75 -7.70
N TYR A 62 4.35 -4.70 -7.05
CA TYR A 62 3.83 -3.51 -7.73
C TYR A 62 4.93 -2.78 -8.49
N MET A 63 6.12 -2.65 -7.89
CA MET A 63 7.26 -2.04 -8.58
C MET A 63 7.68 -2.86 -9.80
N PHE A 64 7.74 -4.19 -9.68
CA PHE A 64 8.05 -5.08 -10.78
C PHE A 64 7.02 -4.96 -11.92
N LEU A 65 5.73 -5.02 -11.61
CA LEU A 65 4.66 -4.90 -12.61
C LEU A 65 4.61 -3.50 -13.24
N ASN A 66 4.88 -2.44 -12.48
CA ASN A 66 4.96 -1.08 -12.99
C ASN A 66 6.11 -0.93 -14.00
N CYS A 67 7.29 -1.45 -13.66
CA CYS A 67 8.45 -1.51 -14.56
C CYS A 67 8.14 -2.35 -15.80
N LEU A 68 7.59 -3.55 -15.63
CA LEU A 68 7.22 -4.43 -16.73
C LEU A 68 6.22 -3.75 -17.68
N GLY A 69 5.21 -3.06 -17.14
CA GLY A 69 4.21 -2.34 -17.91
C GLY A 69 4.81 -1.20 -18.71
N TYR A 70 5.63 -0.36 -18.06
CA TYR A 70 6.28 0.77 -18.71
C TYR A 70 7.25 0.33 -19.82
N PHE A 71 8.20 -0.55 -19.52
CA PHE A 71 9.22 -0.97 -20.48
C PHE A 71 8.67 -1.80 -21.65
N ARG A 72 7.50 -2.44 -21.50
CA ARG A 72 6.80 -3.12 -22.60
C ARG A 72 5.81 -2.21 -23.35
N GLY A 73 5.67 -0.95 -22.96
CA GLY A 73 4.67 -0.04 -23.53
C GLY A 73 3.22 -0.48 -23.26
N ASN A 74 2.99 -1.31 -22.25
CA ASN A 74 1.67 -1.85 -21.91
C ASN A 74 0.94 -0.93 -20.93
N SER A 75 0.22 0.05 -21.47
CA SER A 75 -0.57 1.01 -20.70
C SER A 75 -1.64 0.36 -19.81
N MET A 76 -2.22 -0.76 -20.25
CA MET A 76 -3.23 -1.48 -19.47
C MET A 76 -2.63 -2.07 -18.19
N LEU A 77 -1.42 -2.63 -18.27
CA LEU A 77 -0.74 -3.16 -17.08
C LEU A 77 -0.40 -2.04 -16.08
N VAL A 78 0.06 -0.88 -16.57
CA VAL A 78 0.36 0.28 -15.72
C VAL A 78 -0.92 0.79 -15.02
N LEU A 79 -2.06 0.83 -15.72
CA LEU A 79 -3.36 1.21 -15.14
C LEU A 79 -3.88 0.22 -14.10
N ILE A 80 -3.66 -1.08 -14.32
CA ILE A 80 -3.99 -2.12 -13.33
C ILE A 80 -3.18 -1.87 -12.06
N VAL A 81 -1.88 -1.62 -12.18
CA VAL A 81 -1.02 -1.31 -11.03
C VAL A 81 -1.50 -0.05 -10.32
N THR A 82 -1.83 1.03 -11.04
CA THR A 82 -2.40 2.25 -10.45
C THR A 82 -3.66 1.93 -9.64
N THR A 83 -4.56 1.12 -10.20
CA THR A 83 -5.81 0.74 -9.55
C THR A 83 -5.55 -0.02 -8.25
N MET A 84 -4.64 -1.00 -8.27
CA MET A 84 -4.26 -1.77 -7.07
C MET A 84 -3.71 -0.86 -5.96
N ILE A 85 -2.79 0.06 -6.28
CA ILE A 85 -2.21 0.96 -5.28
C ILE A 85 -3.27 1.90 -4.68
N VAL A 86 -4.18 2.42 -5.51
CA VAL A 86 -5.28 3.29 -5.03
C VAL A 86 -6.21 2.52 -4.09
N PHE A 87 -6.51 1.25 -4.38
CA PHE A 87 -7.30 0.41 -3.48
C PHE A 87 -6.60 0.17 -2.14
N ASP A 88 -5.29 -0.12 -2.14
CA ASP A 88 -4.52 -0.32 -0.91
C ASP A 88 -4.47 0.96 -0.06
N LEU A 89 -4.17 2.11 -0.67
CA LEU A 89 -4.20 3.42 0.00
C LEU A 89 -5.60 3.74 0.54
N GLY A 90 -6.65 3.45 -0.22
CA GLY A 90 -8.04 3.64 0.18
C GLY A 90 -8.41 2.78 1.40
N GLY A 91 -8.01 1.51 1.39
CA GLY A 91 -8.19 0.59 2.51
C GLY A 91 -7.45 1.06 3.76
N GLN A 92 -6.18 1.44 3.63
CA GLN A 92 -5.36 1.96 4.72
C GLN A 92 -5.95 3.27 5.30
N PHE A 93 -6.43 4.17 4.45
CA PHE A 93 -7.09 5.42 4.87
C PHE A 93 -8.40 5.15 5.61
N TYR A 94 -9.23 4.23 5.10
CA TYR A 94 -10.48 3.82 5.74
C TYR A 94 -10.23 3.25 7.14
N LEU A 95 -9.23 2.35 7.27
CA LEU A 95 -8.85 1.77 8.55
C LEU A 95 -8.37 2.83 9.55
N ARG A 96 -7.54 3.78 9.10
CA ARG A 96 -7.08 4.89 9.93
C ARG A 96 -8.24 5.74 10.45
N ARG A 97 -9.21 6.08 9.60
CA ARG A 97 -10.38 6.88 9.98
C ARG A 97 -11.30 6.13 10.95
N ARG A 98 -11.48 4.81 10.75
CA ARG A 98 -12.26 3.96 11.65
C ARG A 98 -11.61 3.85 13.04
N SER A 99 -10.27 3.77 13.10
CA SER A 99 -9.54 3.74 14.37
C SER A 99 -9.72 5.01 15.20
N GLY A 100 -9.83 6.19 14.57
CA GLY A 100 -10.05 7.46 15.27
C GLY A 100 -11.43 7.54 15.93
N ARG A 101 -12.49 7.02 15.29
CA ARG A 101 -13.86 7.03 15.82
C ARG A 101 -14.08 6.11 17.03
N LYS A 102 -13.22 5.11 17.26
CA LYS A 102 -13.32 4.24 18.44
C LYS A 102 -12.81 4.92 19.73
N GLY A 103 -12.08 6.04 19.63
CA GLY A 103 -11.57 6.79 20.78
C GLY A 103 -12.53 7.85 21.35
N GLU A 104 -13.68 8.10 20.73
CA GLU A 104 -14.67 9.11 21.17
C GLU A 104 -15.89 8.50 21.90
N HIS A 105 -15.91 7.18 22.10
CA HIS A 105 -16.99 6.46 22.78
C HIS A 105 -16.53 5.65 24.00
N GLN A 106 -15.41 6.05 24.62
CA GLN A 106 -15.02 5.54 25.93
C GLN A 106 -14.96 6.68 26.94
#